data_AF-X1JUJ2-F1
#
_entry.id   AF-X1JUJ2-F1
#
_cell.length_a   1.000
_cell.length_b   1.000
_cell.length_c   1.000
_cell.angle_alpha   90.00
_cell.angle_beta   90.00
_cell.angle_gamma   90.00
#
_symmetry.space_group_name_H-M   'P 1'
#
loop_
_entity.id
_entity.type
_entity.pdbx_description
1 polymer ?
#
loop_
_entity_poly.entity_id
_entity_poly.type
_entity_poly.pdbx_seq_one_letter_code
_entity_poly.pdbx_strand_id
1 'polypeptide(L)' 'TKYLSKRESDLTRLKAHEIKMIDSVLDRLSDMNATEISNYSHKDVPWLTTNKGEIIDYESVFYRTKPYSVRIYIEEDI' A
#
# COMPACT_ATOMS: atom_id res chain seq x y z
N THR A 1 -9.14 -2.85 -19.12
CA THR A 1 -10.40 -2.11 -18.92
C THR A 1 -10.08 -0.78 -18.25
N LYS A 2 -10.56 0.35 -18.79
CA LYS A 2 -10.40 1.68 -18.18
C LYS A 2 -11.65 1.99 -17.35
N TYR A 3 -11.47 2.34 -16.08
CA TYR A 3 -12.57 2.76 -15.20
C TYR A 3 -12.66 4.28 -15.18
N LEU A 4 -13.88 4.81 -15.22
CA LEU A 4 -14.18 6.24 -15.14
C LEU A 4 -15.17 6.46 -14.02
N SER A 5 -14.94 7.50 -13.20
CA SER A 5 -15.92 7.86 -12.17
C SER A 5 -17.22 8.34 -12.80
N LYS A 6 -18.35 7.93 -12.21
CA LYS A 6 -19.69 8.36 -12.66
C LYS A 6 -20.18 9.63 -11.96
N ARG A 7 -19.47 10.09 -10.92
CA ARG A 7 -19.79 11.28 -10.13
C ARG A 7 -18.54 11.83 -9.45
N GLU A 8 -18.59 13.11 -9.09
CA GLU A 8 -17.57 13.70 -8.22
C GLU A 8 -17.60 13.08 -6.82
N SER A 9 -16.45 13.03 -6.16
CA SER A 9 -16.32 12.58 -4.78
C SER A 9 -16.74 13.69 -3.81
N ASP A 10 -17.47 13.32 -2.76
CA ASP A 10 -17.81 14.24 -1.66
C ASP A 10 -16.67 14.27 -0.64
N LEU A 11 -15.81 15.28 -0.75
CA LEU A 11 -14.64 15.44 0.11
C LEU A 11 -14.98 15.94 1.52
N THR A 12 -16.21 16.41 1.77
CA THR A 12 -16.61 16.92 3.11
C THR A 12 -16.62 15.81 4.18
N ARG A 13 -16.59 14.55 3.73
CA ARG A 13 -16.56 13.35 4.55
C ARG A 13 -15.15 12.96 5.03
N LEU A 14 -14.12 13.64 4.55
CA LEU A 14 -12.72 13.36 4.89
C LEU A 14 -12.10 14.57 5.59
N LYS A 15 -11.29 14.30 6.61
CA LYS A 15 -10.48 15.31 7.27
C LYS A 15 -9.30 15.70 6.37
N ALA A 16 -8.77 16.90 6.57
CA ALA A 16 -7.66 17.41 5.78
C ALA A 16 -6.43 16.48 5.78
N HIS A 17 -6.12 15.81 6.89
CA HIS A 17 -4.99 14.88 6.95
C HIS A 17 -5.24 13.56 6.22
N GLU A 18 -6.51 13.13 6.12
CA GLU A 18 -6.89 11.93 5.36
C GLU A 18 -6.78 12.21 3.85
N ILE A 19 -7.23 13.38 3.40
CA ILE A 19 -7.05 13.84 2.02
C ILE A 19 -5.56 13.91 1.68
N LYS A 20 -4.75 14.55 2.53
CA LYS A 20 -3.30 14.64 2.33
C LYS A 20 -2.64 13.26 2.23
N MET A 21 -3.08 12.29 3.03
CA MET A 21 -2.59 10.92 2.94
C MET A 21 -2.93 10.30 1.59
N ILE A 22 -4.18 10.43 1.12
CA ILE A 22 -4.62 9.93 -0.19
C ILE A 22 -3.79 10.55 -1.32
N ASP A 23 -3.64 11.88 -1.33
CA ASP A 23 -2.87 12.60 -2.34
C ASP A 23 -1.41 12.11 -2.38
N SER A 24 -0.79 11.88 -1.21
CA SER A 24 0.59 11.38 -1.16
C SER A 24 0.74 9.95 -1.72
N VAL A 25 -0.29 9.11 -1.59
CA VAL A 25 -0.30 7.76 -2.16
C VAL A 25 -0.54 7.81 -3.66
N LEU A 26 -1.42 8.70 -4.13
CA LEU A 26 -1.66 8.94 -5.54
C LEU A 26 -0.38 9.43 -6.22
N ASP A 27 0.27 10.45 -5.69
CA ASP A 27 1.54 11.00 -6.23
C ASP A 27 2.62 9.91 -6.36
N ARG A 28 2.70 9.00 -5.38
CA ARG A 28 3.68 7.91 -5.40
C ARG A 28 3.40 6.82 -6.45
N LEU A 29 2.13 6.57 -6.79
CA LEU A 29 1.72 5.40 -7.57
C LEU A 29 1.03 5.74 -8.90
N SER A 30 0.74 7.02 -9.18
CA SER A 30 -0.03 7.45 -10.35
C SER A 30 0.66 7.18 -11.68
N ASP A 31 1.99 7.04 -11.68
CA ASP A 31 2.77 6.71 -12.87
C ASP A 31 2.63 5.23 -13.26
N MET A 32 2.08 4.39 -12.39
CA MET A 32 1.90 2.96 -12.63
C MET A 32 0.50 2.65 -13.17
N ASN A 33 0.43 1.80 -14.19
CA ASN A 33 -0.82 1.21 -14.64
C ASN A 33 -1.30 0.10 -13.70
N ALA A 34 -2.52 -0.40 -13.89
CA ALA A 34 -3.13 -1.40 -13.00
C ALA A 34 -2.29 -2.69 -12.87
N THR A 35 -1.65 -3.15 -13.94
CA THR A 35 -0.78 -4.33 -13.91
C THR A 35 0.49 -4.06 -13.11
N GLU A 36 1.08 -2.87 -13.29
CA GLU A 36 2.27 -2.45 -12.55
C GLU A 36 1.99 -2.28 -11.04
N ILE A 37 0.87 -1.65 -10.68
CA ILE A 37 0.42 -1.54 -9.28
C ILE A 37 0.21 -2.93 -8.67
N SER A 38 -0.41 -3.86 -9.40
CA SER A 38 -0.59 -5.23 -8.94
C SER A 38 0.77 -5.91 -8.71
N ASN A 39 1.69 -5.80 -9.67
CA ASN A 39 3.02 -6.38 -9.52
C ASN A 39 3.85 -5.72 -8.40
N TYR A 40 3.63 -4.43 -8.14
CA TYR A 40 4.25 -3.70 -7.04
C TYR A 40 3.73 -4.19 -5.69
N SER A 41 2.41 -4.26 -5.49
CA SER A 41 1.82 -4.66 -4.21
C SER A 41 2.15 -6.11 -3.81
N HIS A 42 2.26 -7.01 -4.78
CA HIS A 42 2.55 -8.44 -4.55
C HIS A 42 4.03 -8.73 -4.22
N LYS A 43 4.89 -7.71 -4.17
CA LYS A 43 6.29 -7.83 -3.75
C LYS A 43 6.49 -7.48 -2.27
N ASP A 44 5.44 -7.08 -1.56
CA ASP A 44 5.52 -6.83 -0.12
C ASP A 44 5.76 -8.14 0.65
N VAL A 45 6.59 -8.09 1.69
CA VAL A 45 7.03 -9.30 2.42
C VAL A 45 5.85 -10.09 3.01
N PRO A 46 4.90 -9.46 3.75
CA PRO A 46 3.68 -10.14 4.22
C PRO A 46 2.92 -10.88 3.13
N TRP A 47 2.89 -10.35 1.91
CA TRP A 47 2.21 -10.96 0.78
C TRP A 47 3.01 -12.15 0.22
N LEU A 48 4.32 -11.99 0.07
CA LEU A 48 5.20 -13.02 -0.49
C LEU A 48 5.33 -14.26 0.39
N THR A 49 5.30 -14.09 1.71
CA THR A 49 5.52 -15.19 2.67
C THR A 49 4.22 -15.89 3.07
N THR A 50 3.06 -15.29 2.80
CA THR A 50 1.76 -15.88 3.12
C THR A 50 1.27 -16.77 1.98
N ASN A 51 0.92 -18.02 2.30
CA ASN A 51 0.32 -18.92 1.32
C ASN A 51 -1.01 -18.39 0.80
N LYS A 52 -1.32 -18.67 -0.47
CA LYS A 52 -2.54 -18.19 -1.10
C LYS A 52 -3.78 -18.70 -0.34
N GLY A 53 -4.60 -17.77 0.12
CA GLY A 53 -5.85 -18.04 0.84
C GLY A 53 -5.70 -18.14 2.35
N GLU A 54 -4.46 -18.10 2.86
CA GLU A 54 -4.18 -18.09 4.30
C GLU A 54 -4.23 -16.67 4.87
N ILE A 55 -4.36 -16.59 6.19
CA ILE A 55 -4.31 -15.33 6.94
C ILE A 55 -2.86 -14.83 6.96
N ILE A 56 -2.66 -13.56 6.60
CA ILE A 56 -1.36 -12.90 6.72
C ILE A 56 -1.07 -12.68 8.21
N ASP A 57 0.07 -13.20 8.68
CA ASP A 57 0.53 -12.97 10.06
C ASP A 57 0.83 -11.48 10.27
N TYR A 58 0.30 -10.91 11.36
CA TYR A 58 0.51 -9.51 11.70
C TYR A 58 1.99 -9.19 11.91
N GLU A 59 2.76 -10.11 12.50
CA GLU A 59 4.19 -9.89 12.79
C GLU A 59 5.03 -9.77 11.52
N SER A 60 4.54 -10.27 10.38
CA SER A 60 5.24 -10.13 9.09
C SER A 60 5.45 -8.68 8.65
N VAL A 61 4.70 -7.72 9.22
CA VAL A 61 4.84 -6.28 8.90
C VAL A 61 6.17 -5.69 9.34
N PHE A 62 6.83 -6.29 10.35
CA PHE A 62 8.13 -5.81 10.85
C PHE A 62 9.28 -6.17 9.91
N TYR A 63 9.08 -7.16 9.03
CA TYR A 63 10.06 -7.61 8.05
C TYR A 63 9.88 -6.93 6.68
N ARG A 64 9.01 -5.93 6.55
CA ARG A 64 8.83 -5.18 5.31
C ARG A 64 10.11 -4.47 4.88
N THR A 65 10.50 -4.65 3.63
CA THR A 65 11.64 -3.97 3.03
C THR A 65 11.21 -2.71 2.28
N LYS A 66 12.17 -1.84 1.94
CA LYS A 66 11.89 -0.73 1.02
C LYS A 66 11.43 -1.31 -0.33
N PRO A 67 10.42 -0.74 -1.00
CA PRO A 67 9.73 0.53 -0.71
C PRO A 67 8.46 0.42 0.17
N TYR A 68 8.15 -0.75 0.73
CA TYR A 68 6.87 -1.03 1.40
C TYR A 68 6.84 -0.64 2.87
N SER A 69 8.01 -0.39 3.48
CA SER A 69 8.08 0.09 4.86
C SER A 69 8.33 1.60 4.95
N VAL A 70 7.56 2.25 5.83
CA VAL A 70 7.78 3.64 6.25
C VAL A 70 8.92 3.75 7.26
N ARG A 71 9.25 2.65 7.96
CA ARG A 71 10.26 2.59 9.02
C ARG A 71 11.26 1.47 8.75
N ILE A 72 12.52 1.68 9.08
CA ILE A 72 13.50 0.60 9.07
C ILE A 72 13.56 0.06 10.50
N TYR A 73 13.15 -1.19 10.68
CA TYR A 73 13.38 -1.92 11.92
C TYR A 73 14.75 -2.56 11.80
N ILE A 74 15.71 -2.07 12.58
CA ILE A 74 17.02 -2.71 12.71
C ILE A 74 16.79 -3.82 13.74
N GLU A 75 17.16 -5.06 13.42
CA GLU A 75 17.29 -6.10 14.44
C GLU A 75 18.43 -5.67 15.37
N GLU A 76 18.12 -4.92 16.43
CA GLU A 76 19.02 -4.83 17.57
C GLU A 76 18.92 -6.19 18.28
N ASP A 77 20.03 -6.93 18.25
CA ASP A 77 20.19 -8.25 18.86
C ASP A 77 19.56 -8.28 20.27
N ILE A 78 18.60 -9.18 20.45
CA ILE A 78 18.10 -9.62 21.77
C ILE A 78 19.24 -10.31 22.52
#